data_AF-A0AAV9Z9K2-F1
#
_entry.id   AF-A0AAV9Z9K2-F1
#
_cell.length_a   1.000
_cell.length_b   1.000
_cell.length_c   1.000
_cell.angle_alpha   90.00
_cell.angle_beta   90.00
_cell.angle_gamma   90.00
#
_symmetry.space_group_name_H-M   'P 1'
#
loop_
_entity.id
_entity.type
_entity.pdbx_description
1 polymer ?
#
loop_
_entity_poly.entity_id
_entity_poly.type
_entity_poly.pdbx_seq_one_letter_code
_entity_poly.pdbx_strand_id
1 'polypeptide(L)'
;MASGPRRSRRKHTQPKKASKKAPAKKTRSKKQAEPPLPPIDWVADEYALVWALVGRMEVKENRLVLFGKDSTDENTVGDSKVVCYKRMGADIMPEYFATSPNTVGRRVKLKTEWYVIYL
;
A
#
# COMPACT_ATOMS: atom_id res chain seq x y z
N MET A 1 -55.86 -4.16 60.13
CA MET A 1 -55.84 -3.71 58.71
C MET A 1 -54.54 -4.22 58.10
N ALA A 2 -54.60 -5.37 57.42
CA ALA A 2 -54.68 -5.55 55.96
C ALA A 2 -53.30 -5.98 55.44
N SER A 3 -53.06 -7.28 55.22
CA SER A 3 -53.41 -8.06 54.01
C SER A 3 -52.35 -7.96 52.91
N GLY A 4 -51.55 -9.03 52.80
CA GLY A 4 -51.48 -9.76 51.53
C GLY A 4 -50.40 -9.36 50.51
N PRO A 5 -50.21 -10.19 49.45
CA PRO A 5 -48.93 -10.86 49.22
C PRO A 5 -48.40 -10.78 47.77
N ARG A 6 -47.30 -11.51 47.50
CA ARG A 6 -46.91 -12.13 46.21
C ARG A 6 -46.55 -11.23 45.01
N ARG A 7 -45.31 -11.37 44.54
CA ARG A 7 -44.99 -11.35 43.09
C ARG A 7 -43.84 -12.34 42.82
N SER A 8 -44.14 -13.61 42.56
CA SER A 8 -44.38 -14.20 41.24
C SER A 8 -43.29 -13.89 40.18
N ARG A 9 -42.38 -14.86 40.04
CA ARG A 9 -42.01 -15.55 38.80
C ARG A 9 -42.05 -14.73 37.49
N ARG A 10 -40.88 -14.46 36.93
CA ARG A 10 -40.70 -14.39 35.47
C ARG A 10 -39.46 -15.18 35.06
N LYS A 11 -39.68 -16.41 34.58
CA LYS A 11 -38.83 -17.00 33.55
C LYS A 11 -39.06 -16.17 32.28
N HIS A 12 -38.01 -15.66 31.66
CA HIS A 12 -37.95 -15.40 30.21
C HIS A 12 -36.53 -14.97 29.87
N THR A 13 -35.74 -15.91 29.35
CA THR A 13 -35.39 -16.08 27.91
C THR A 13 -34.23 -15.23 27.47
N GLN A 14 -33.14 -15.95 27.20
CA GLN A 14 -32.13 -15.62 26.18
C GLN A 14 -32.79 -15.05 24.92
N PRO A 15 -32.46 -13.81 24.49
CA PRO A 15 -32.67 -13.41 23.12
C PRO A 15 -31.51 -13.93 22.27
N LYS A 16 -31.80 -15.06 21.63
CA LYS A 16 -31.49 -15.41 20.24
C LYS A 16 -30.40 -14.57 19.54
N LYS A 17 -29.31 -15.27 19.21
CA LYS A 17 -28.46 -15.13 18.02
C LYS A 17 -28.92 -14.03 17.04
N ALA A 18 -28.36 -12.83 17.16
CA ALA A 18 -28.34 -11.89 16.07
C ALA A 18 -27.23 -12.31 15.10
N SER A 19 -27.71 -12.71 13.93
CA SER A 19 -26.95 -13.16 12.77
C SER A 19 -25.73 -12.29 12.47
N LYS A 20 -24.64 -12.97 12.14
CA LYS A 20 -23.44 -12.43 11.49
C LYS A 20 -23.85 -11.48 10.34
N LYS A 21 -23.75 -10.17 10.53
CA LYS A 21 -23.53 -9.27 9.39
C LYS A 21 -22.06 -9.41 9.02
N ALA A 22 -21.80 -10.34 8.11
CA ALA A 22 -20.55 -10.37 7.37
C ALA A 22 -20.31 -8.96 6.80
N PRO A 23 -19.10 -8.39 6.91
CA PRO A 23 -18.82 -7.11 6.27
C PRO A 23 -19.05 -7.27 4.77
N ALA A 24 -19.80 -6.33 4.21
CA ALA A 24 -20.10 -6.26 2.79
C ALA A 24 -18.82 -6.52 1.99
N LYS A 25 -18.82 -7.60 1.19
CA LYS A 25 -17.79 -7.85 0.19
C LYS A 25 -17.79 -6.62 -0.71
N LYS A 26 -16.84 -5.70 -0.50
CA LYS A 26 -16.52 -4.65 -1.46
C LYS A 26 -16.21 -5.37 -2.76
N THR A 27 -17.14 -5.32 -3.71
CA THR A 27 -16.90 -5.72 -5.08
C THR A 27 -15.77 -4.82 -5.57
N ARG A 28 -14.58 -5.39 -5.65
CA ARG A 28 -13.40 -4.71 -6.17
C ARG A 28 -13.71 -4.42 -7.63
N SER A 29 -14.09 -3.18 -7.93
CA SER A 29 -14.32 -2.71 -9.29
C SER A 29 -13.15 -3.18 -10.15
N LYS A 30 -13.48 -3.89 -11.23
CA LYS A 30 -12.52 -4.47 -12.17
C LYS A 30 -11.73 -3.30 -12.77
N LYS A 31 -10.58 -2.99 -12.18
CA LYS A 31 -9.68 -1.95 -12.66
C LYS A 31 -9.31 -2.35 -14.08
N GLN A 32 -9.61 -1.49 -15.06
CA GLN A 32 -9.25 -1.70 -16.45
C GLN A 32 -7.77 -2.07 -16.49
N ALA A 33 -7.46 -3.20 -17.13
CA ALA A 33 -6.09 -3.69 -17.21
C ALA A 33 -5.30 -2.71 -18.08
N GLU A 34 -4.29 -2.08 -17.51
CA GLU A 34 -3.34 -1.29 -18.29
C GLU A 34 -2.67 -2.19 -19.33
N PRO A 35 -2.32 -1.63 -20.52
CA PRO A 35 -1.67 -2.40 -21.56
C PRO A 35 -0.40 -3.07 -21.01
N PRO A 36 -0.14 -4.34 -21.37
CA PRO A 36 1.02 -5.08 -20.87
C PRO A 36 2.30 -4.44 -21.40
N LEU A 37 3.12 -3.92 -20.49
CA LEU A 37 4.46 -3.43 -20.82
C LEU A 37 5.43 -4.59 -21.10
N PRO A 38 6.39 -4.44 -22.03
CA PRO A 38 7.44 -5.43 -22.22
C PRO A 38 8.27 -5.61 -20.92
N PRO A 39 8.96 -6.74 -20.74
CA PRO A 39 9.91 -6.90 -19.64
C PRO A 39 10.96 -5.78 -19.65
N ILE A 40 11.32 -5.27 -18.48
CA ILE A 40 12.40 -4.28 -18.34
C ILE A 40 13.70 -5.04 -18.13
N ASP A 41 14.69 -4.77 -18.98
CA ASP A 41 16.03 -5.26 -18.77
C ASP A 41 16.77 -4.34 -17.79
N TRP A 42 16.95 -4.82 -16.56
CA TRP A 42 17.65 -4.08 -15.51
C TRP A 42 19.17 -4.24 -15.57
N VAL A 43 19.68 -5.13 -16.42
CA VAL A 43 21.10 -5.49 -16.51
C VAL A 43 21.74 -4.90 -17.78
N ALA A 44 20.93 -4.50 -18.76
CA ALA A 44 21.37 -3.73 -19.92
C ALA A 44 22.20 -2.51 -19.53
N ASP A 45 23.11 -2.13 -20.44
CA ASP A 45 23.99 -0.97 -20.31
C ASP A 45 24.71 -0.90 -18.96
N GLU A 46 25.37 -2.00 -18.58
CA GLU A 46 26.14 -2.11 -17.34
C GLU A 46 25.33 -1.75 -16.07
N TYR A 47 24.07 -2.20 -16.01
CA TYR A 47 23.14 -1.92 -14.92
C TYR A 47 22.77 -0.43 -14.78
N ALA A 48 22.84 0.37 -15.86
CA ALA A 48 22.53 1.81 -15.83
C ALA A 48 21.19 2.14 -15.16
N LEU A 49 20.14 1.37 -15.43
CA LEU A 49 18.81 1.56 -14.82
C LEU A 49 18.80 1.28 -13.31
N VAL A 50 19.63 0.35 -12.84
CA VAL A 50 19.77 0.06 -11.41
C VAL A 50 20.47 1.23 -10.72
N TRP A 51 21.56 1.74 -11.30
CA TRP A 51 22.25 2.91 -10.75
C TRP A 51 21.36 4.16 -10.76
N ALA A 52 20.57 4.37 -11.82
CA ALA A 52 19.57 5.43 -11.86
C ALA A 52 18.52 5.27 -10.74
N LEU A 53 18.06 4.04 -10.48
CA LEU A 53 17.15 3.75 -9.37
C LEU A 53 17.78 4.06 -8.01
N VAL A 54 19.02 3.63 -7.77
CA VAL A 54 19.76 3.89 -6.52
C VAL A 54 19.90 5.40 -6.31
N GLY A 55 20.34 6.16 -7.32
CA GLY A 55 20.44 7.61 -7.23
C GLY A 55 19.09 8.29 -6.92
N ARG A 56 17.98 7.75 -7.43
CA ARG A 56 16.64 8.24 -7.08
C ARG A 56 16.22 7.87 -5.65
N MET A 57 16.65 6.74 -5.11
CA MET A 57 16.38 6.35 -3.72
C MET A 57 17.08 7.28 -2.72
N GLU A 58 18.23 7.85 -3.09
CA GLU A 58 19.01 8.77 -2.27
C GLU A 58 18.45 10.20 -2.25
N VAL A 59 17.61 10.57 -3.23
CA VAL A 59 16.92 11.87 -3.23
C VAL A 59 16.13 12.03 -1.93
N LYS A 60 16.39 13.12 -1.20
CA LYS A 60 15.85 13.38 0.15
C LYS A 60 14.35 13.06 0.29
N GLU A 61 13.54 13.50 -0.66
CA GLU A 61 12.09 13.27 -0.67
C GLU A 61 11.70 11.79 -0.77
N ASN A 62 12.44 11.01 -1.56
CA ASN A 62 12.23 9.56 -1.69
C ASN A 62 12.80 8.83 -0.48
N ARG A 63 14.02 9.19 -0.07
CA ARG A 63 14.73 8.59 1.06
C ARG A 63 13.90 8.63 2.34
N LEU A 64 13.33 9.79 2.67
CA LEU A 64 12.49 9.98 3.86
C LEU A 64 11.26 9.05 3.86
N VAL A 65 10.68 8.81 2.68
CA VAL A 65 9.50 7.94 2.53
C VAL A 65 9.89 6.46 2.54
N LEU A 66 11.05 6.11 1.98
CA LEU A 66 11.50 4.72 1.84
C LEU A 66 12.11 4.17 3.13
N PHE A 67 13.01 4.96 3.73
CA PHE A 67 13.87 4.57 4.86
C PHE A 67 13.53 5.26 6.17
N GLY A 68 12.71 6.32 6.13
CA GLY A 68 12.37 7.10 7.31
C GLY A 68 13.33 8.28 7.52
N LYS A 69 13.23 8.89 8.70
CA LYS A 69 14.01 10.07 9.10
C LYS A 69 15.31 9.65 9.75
N ASP A 70 16.37 10.42 9.52
CA ASP A 70 17.64 10.22 10.23
C ASP A 70 17.67 10.96 11.57
N SER A 71 16.94 12.08 11.65
CA SER A 71 16.87 12.92 12.84
C SER A 71 15.43 13.24 13.20
N THR A 72 15.20 13.55 14.48
CA THR A 72 13.86 13.83 15.02
C THR A 72 13.27 15.13 14.44
N ASP A 73 14.12 16.03 13.96
CA ASP A 73 13.76 17.35 13.42
C ASP A 73 13.33 17.33 11.95
N GLU A 74 13.50 16.21 11.25
CA GLU A 74 13.06 16.11 9.87
C GLU A 74 11.53 16.06 9.79
N ASN A 75 10.94 16.83 8.87
CA ASN A 75 9.50 16.78 8.64
C ASN A 75 9.12 15.47 7.95
N THR A 76 7.98 14.90 8.34
CA THR A 76 7.44 13.72 7.66
C THR A 76 6.92 14.18 6.30
N VAL A 77 7.48 13.64 5.22
CA VAL A 77 6.90 13.84 3.89
C VAL A 77 5.57 13.08 3.88
N GLY A 78 4.47 13.77 3.59
CA GLY A 78 3.12 13.19 3.57
C GLY A 78 2.86 12.19 2.43
N ASP A 79 3.89 11.86 1.65
CA ASP A 79 3.80 10.97 0.51
C ASP A 79 3.77 9.50 0.93
N SER A 80 2.95 8.73 0.21
CA SER A 80 2.97 7.28 0.35
C SER A 80 4.13 6.66 -0.45
N LYS A 81 4.63 5.49 -0.01
CA LYS A 81 5.60 4.70 -0.78
C LYS A 81 5.15 4.46 -2.23
N VAL A 82 3.84 4.30 -2.47
CA VAL A 82 3.29 4.12 -3.82
C VAL A 82 3.52 5.34 -4.72
N VAL A 83 3.34 6.55 -4.18
CA VAL A 83 3.60 7.80 -4.91
C VAL A 83 5.10 7.93 -5.18
N CYS A 84 5.94 7.64 -4.19
CA CYS A 84 7.40 7.62 -4.33
C CYS A 84 7.86 6.69 -5.47
N TYR A 85 7.41 5.42 -5.50
CA TYR A 85 7.77 4.49 -6.57
C TYR A 85 7.30 4.92 -7.96
N LYS A 86 6.15 5.59 -8.04
CA LYS A 86 5.68 6.16 -9.32
C LYS A 86 6.51 7.33 -9.78
N ARG A 87 6.86 8.26 -8.88
CA ARG A 87 7.75 9.39 -9.18
C ARG A 87 9.09 8.89 -9.70
N MET A 88 9.73 7.97 -8.98
CA MET A 88 10.99 7.36 -9.42
C MET A 88 10.83 6.67 -10.78
N GLY A 89 9.72 5.96 -11.02
CA GLY A 89 9.42 5.32 -12.29
C GLY A 89 9.24 6.29 -13.47
N ALA A 90 8.59 7.43 -13.24
CA ALA A 90 8.44 8.48 -14.23
C ALA A 90 9.80 9.10 -14.61
N ASP A 91 10.69 9.23 -13.63
CA ASP A 91 12.02 9.81 -13.82
C ASP A 91 12.97 8.89 -14.59
N ILE A 92 13.01 7.60 -14.26
CA ILE A 92 13.99 6.65 -14.83
C ILE A 92 13.51 6.02 -16.15
N MET A 93 12.19 5.95 -16.36
CA MET A 93 11.58 5.27 -17.50
C MET A 93 10.31 6.01 -17.98
N PRO A 94 10.45 7.25 -18.47
CA PRO A 94 9.31 8.09 -18.85
C PRO A 94 8.43 7.46 -19.95
N GLU A 95 9.04 6.80 -20.94
CA GLU A 95 8.36 6.09 -22.03
C GLU A 95 7.38 5.01 -21.52
N TYR A 96 7.87 4.13 -20.65
CA TYR A 96 7.06 3.08 -20.05
C TYR A 96 6.02 3.65 -19.08
N PHE A 97 6.38 4.72 -18.37
CA PHE A 97 5.49 5.36 -17.41
C PHE A 97 4.30 6.04 -18.11
N ALA A 98 4.52 6.69 -19.25
CA ALA A 98 3.45 7.28 -20.06
C ALA A 98 2.41 6.24 -20.49
N THR A 99 2.84 5.01 -20.73
CA THR A 99 1.97 3.91 -21.13
C THR A 99 1.22 3.27 -19.94
N SER A 100 1.92 3.00 -18.83
CA SER A 100 1.34 2.27 -17.70
C SER A 100 1.99 2.67 -16.36
N PRO A 101 1.55 3.79 -15.75
CA PRO A 101 2.13 4.32 -14.52
C PRO A 101 2.05 3.34 -13.33
N ASN A 102 0.96 2.56 -13.23
CA ASN A 102 0.79 1.64 -12.12
C ASN A 102 1.71 0.42 -12.26
N THR A 103 1.89 -0.09 -13.48
CA THR A 103 2.80 -1.22 -13.72
C THR A 103 4.25 -0.81 -13.51
N VAL A 104 4.66 0.36 -14.00
CA VAL A 104 6.02 0.87 -13.76
C VAL A 104 6.27 1.04 -12.26
N GLY A 105 5.40 1.75 -11.54
CA GLY A 105 5.55 1.93 -10.09
C GLY A 105 5.63 0.58 -9.33
N ARG A 106 4.88 -0.44 -9.77
CA ARG A 106 4.97 -1.78 -9.20
C ARG A 106 6.32 -2.46 -9.48
N ARG A 107 6.84 -2.34 -10.71
CA ARG A 107 8.15 -2.92 -11.08
C ARG A 107 9.28 -2.25 -10.33
N VAL A 108 9.25 -0.93 -10.22
CA VAL A 108 10.20 -0.14 -9.41
C VAL A 108 10.16 -0.55 -7.96
N LYS A 109 8.96 -0.70 -7.37
CA LYS A 109 8.80 -1.22 -5.99
C LYS A 109 9.52 -2.55 -5.80
N LEU A 110 9.18 -3.54 -6.63
CA LEU A 110 9.73 -4.90 -6.50
C LEU A 110 11.26 -4.90 -6.61
N LYS A 111 11.80 -4.09 -7.51
CA LYS A 111 13.24 -3.98 -7.70
C LYS A 111 13.91 -3.26 -6.53
N THR A 112 13.32 -2.17 -6.04
CA THR A 112 13.79 -1.42 -4.87
C THR A 112 13.83 -2.30 -3.62
N GLU A 113 12.73 -3.00 -3.31
CA GLU A 113 12.63 -3.85 -2.13
C GLU A 113 13.59 -5.05 -2.21
N TRP A 114 13.84 -5.58 -3.41
CA TRP A 114 14.87 -6.59 -3.61
C TRP A 114 16.26 -6.08 -3.21
N TYR A 115 16.65 -4.89 -3.69
CA TYR A 115 17.95 -4.31 -3.31
C TYR A 115 18.06 -3.98 -1.83
N VAL A 116 16.99 -3.47 -1.20
CA VAL A 116 17.03 -3.12 0.24
C VAL A 116 17.13 -4.37 1.14
N ILE A 117 16.67 -5.53 0.69
CA ILE A 117 16.73 -6.77 1.48
C ILE A 117 18.07 -7.51 1.30
N TYR A 118 18.65 -7.43 0.10
CA TYR A 118 19.82 -8.23 -0.28
C TYR A 118 21.14 -7.44 -0.37
N LEU A 119 21.13 -6.15 -0.04
CA LEU A 119 22.32 -5.32 0.23
C LEU A 119 22.50 -5.15 1.74
#